data_AF-A0A7K1EBB0-F1
#
_entry.id   AF-A0A7K1EBB0-F1
#
_cell.length_a   1.000
_cell.length_b   1.000
_cell.length_c   1.000
_cell.angle_alpha   90.00
_cell.angle_beta   90.00
_cell.angle_gamma   90.00
#
_symmetry.space_group_name_H-M   'P 1'
#
loop_
_entity.id
_entity.type
_entity.pdbx_description
1 polymer ?
#
loop_
_entity_poly.entity_id
_entity_poly.type
_entity_poly.pdbx_seq_one_letter_code
_entity_poly.pdbx_strand_id
1 'polypeptide(L)'
;IMMMDQHNVFPNITVLLHPDLLSVLRTRPGDTTDECWLDIFNFDRVGASAPRNKPMKLEVPLDSMAFGTVFNQDFDMLRTAQRGLHQPGFSRITLSQEESRILNNQLALERYLGISPSEIEGDLP
;
A
#
# COMPACT_ATOMS: atom_id res chain seq x y z
N ILE A 1 -9.34 11.12 -21.50
CA ILE A 1 -8.92 11.28 -20.09
C ILE A 1 -8.36 9.93 -19.65
N MET A 2 -7.08 9.87 -19.26
CA MET A 2 -6.50 8.63 -18.71
C MET A 2 -7.03 8.49 -17.28
N MET A 3 -7.96 7.57 -17.08
CA MET A 3 -8.54 7.28 -15.76
C MET A 3 -7.71 6.20 -15.10
N MET A 4 -7.20 6.47 -13.90
CA MET A 4 -6.60 5.47 -13.02
C MET A 4 -7.63 5.11 -11.98
N ASP A 5 -7.86 3.81 -11.76
CA ASP A 5 -8.68 3.33 -10.65
C ASP A 5 -7.79 2.57 -9.65
N GLN A 6 -8.04 2.79 -8.36
CA GLN A 6 -7.29 2.17 -7.27
C GLN A 6 -8.22 1.50 -6.27
N HIS A 7 -8.11 0.19 -6.18
CA HIS A 7 -8.83 -0.63 -5.22
C HIS A 7 -7.89 -1.19 -4.16
N ASN A 8 -8.21 -0.94 -2.89
CA ASN A 8 -7.52 -1.57 -1.78
C ASN A 8 -8.35 -2.78 -1.34
N VAL A 9 -7.74 -3.96 -1.38
CA VAL A 9 -8.32 -5.23 -0.96
C VAL A 9 -7.63 -5.62 0.35
N PHE A 10 -8.40 -5.55 1.44
CA PHE A 10 -7.95 -5.96 2.76
C PHE A 10 -7.44 -7.42 2.72
N PRO A 11 -6.30 -7.75 3.37
CA PRO A 11 -5.58 -6.90 4.32
C PRO A 11 -4.44 -6.06 3.72
N ASN A 12 -3.94 -6.40 2.53
CA ASN A 12 -2.62 -5.94 2.11
C ASN A 12 -2.40 -5.91 0.59
N ILE A 13 -3.47 -5.86 -0.21
CA ILE A 13 -3.38 -5.81 -1.66
C ILE A 13 -3.94 -4.47 -2.17
N THR A 14 -3.19 -3.83 -3.06
CA THR A 14 -3.66 -2.67 -3.82
C THR A 14 -3.63 -3.01 -5.30
N VAL A 15 -4.74 -2.79 -5.99
CA VAL A 15 -4.89 -3.00 -7.42
C VAL A 15 -4.99 -1.65 -8.10
N LEU A 16 -4.05 -1.36 -8.99
CA LEU A 16 -4.04 -0.16 -9.83
C LEU A 16 -4.42 -0.56 -11.26
N LEU A 17 -5.46 0.09 -11.77
CA LEU A 17 -5.99 -0.12 -13.12
C LEU A 17 -5.74 1.14 -13.95
N HIS A 18 -4.93 0.99 -14.99
CA HIS A 18 -4.77 1.95 -16.07
C HIS A 18 -5.25 1.31 -17.39
N PRO A 19 -5.56 2.10 -18.45
CA PRO A 19 -6.03 1.56 -19.73
C PRO A 19 -5.13 0.48 -20.36
N ASP A 20 -3.82 0.59 -20.12
CA ASP A 20 -2.80 -0.27 -20.73
C ASP A 20 -1.99 -1.08 -19.71
N LEU A 21 -2.22 -0.88 -18.41
CA LEU A 21 -1.45 -1.51 -17.34
C LEU A 21 -2.38 -1.88 -16.17
N LEU A 22 -2.24 -3.12 -15.70
CA LEU A 22 -2.73 -3.56 -14.40
C LEU A 22 -1.52 -3.77 -13.49
N SER A 23 -1.50 -3.12 -12.32
CA SER A 23 -0.50 -3.37 -11.29
C SER A 23 -1.16 -3.91 -10.03
N VAL A 24 -0.62 -5.01 -9.51
CA VAL A 24 -1.00 -5.56 -8.20
C VAL A 24 0.17 -5.36 -7.25
N LEU A 25 -0.06 -4.57 -6.22
CA LEU A 25 0.87 -4.31 -5.13
C LEU A 25 0.45 -5.16 -3.94
N ARG A 26 1.37 -5.90 -3.36
CA ARG A 26 1.13 -6.66 -2.13
C ARG A 26 2.18 -6.30 -1.09
N THR A 27 1.75 -5.82 0.06
CA THR A 27 2.62 -5.60 1.21
C THR A 27 2.68 -6.85 2.09
N ARG A 28 3.86 -7.31 2.49
CA ARG A 28 4.01 -8.43 3.42
C ARG A 28 4.85 -7.99 4.63
N PRO A 29 4.55 -8.47 5.84
CA PRO A 29 5.43 -8.25 6.99
C PRO A 29 6.86 -8.74 6.71
N GLY A 30 7.84 -8.01 7.23
CA GLY A 30 9.23 -8.45 7.32
C GLY A 30 9.50 -9.24 8.60
N ASP A 31 10.78 -9.33 8.98
CA ASP A 31 11.20 -10.06 10.18
C ASP A 31 10.94 -9.25 11.46
N THR A 32 10.92 -7.93 11.35
CA THR A 32 10.62 -6.99 12.45
C THR A 32 9.36 -6.17 12.18
N THR A 33 8.87 -5.45 13.19
CA THR A 33 7.73 -4.52 13.05
C THR A 33 8.03 -3.30 12.19
N ASP A 34 9.30 -3.06 11.86
CA ASP A 34 9.77 -1.90 11.09
C ASP A 34 10.10 -2.24 9.64
N GLU A 35 9.91 -3.51 9.26
CA GLU A 35 10.28 -4.03 7.95
C GLU A 35 9.07 -4.59 7.22
N CYS A 36 9.05 -4.40 5.91
CA CYS A 36 8.05 -4.99 5.04
C CYS A 36 8.63 -5.30 3.66
N TRP A 37 7.96 -6.21 2.96
CA TRP A 37 8.19 -6.48 1.54
C TRP A 37 7.07 -5.84 0.73
N LEU A 38 7.42 -5.23 -0.40
CA LEU A 38 6.46 -4.83 -1.41
C LEU A 38 6.65 -5.68 -2.66
N ASP A 39 5.73 -6.60 -2.91
CA ASP A 39 5.68 -7.31 -4.19
C ASP A 39 4.92 -6.45 -5.20
N ILE A 40 5.50 -6.25 -6.39
CA ILE A 40 4.88 -5.51 -7.49
C ILE A 40 4.71 -6.46 -8.67
N PHE A 41 3.47 -6.72 -9.07
CA PHE A 41 3.14 -7.48 -10.27
C PHE A 41 2.57 -6.53 -11.32
N ASN A 42 3.31 -6.32 -12.40
CA ASN A 42 2.88 -5.49 -13.52
C ASN A 42 2.43 -6.37 -14.69
N PHE A 43 1.28 -6.01 -15.25
CA PHE A 43 0.65 -6.70 -16.37
C PHE A 43 0.33 -5.68 -17.46
N ASP A 44 1.12 -5.69 -18.53
CA ASP A 44 0.85 -4.87 -19.69
C ASP A 44 -0.27 -5.47 -20.53
N ARG A 45 -1.14 -4.62 -21.06
CA ARG A 45 -2.14 -5.02 -22.04
C ARG A 45 -1.45 -5.32 -23.36
N VAL A 46 -1.64 -6.54 -23.88
CA VAL A 46 -1.12 -6.95 -25.17
C VAL A 46 -2.25 -7.37 -26.13
N GLY A 47 -2.00 -7.26 -27.43
CA GLY A 47 -2.92 -7.75 -28.45
C GLY A 47 -3.12 -9.27 -28.35
N ALA A 48 -4.27 -9.77 -28.82
CA ALA A 48 -4.65 -11.18 -28.67
C ALA A 48 -3.65 -12.19 -29.26
N SER A 49 -2.90 -11.79 -30.29
CA SER A 49 -1.88 -12.60 -30.98
C SER A 49 -0.45 -12.29 -30.54
N ALA A 50 -0.24 -11.41 -29.56
CA ALA A 50 1.08 -11.05 -29.10
C ALA A 50 1.82 -12.26 -28.49
N PRO A 51 3.14 -12.40 -28.71
CA PRO A 51 3.91 -13.47 -28.11
C PRO A 51 3.90 -13.35 -26.58
N ARG A 52 3.80 -14.50 -25.89
CA ARG A 52 3.88 -14.54 -24.43
C ARG A 52 5.33 -14.44 -23.99
N ASN A 53 5.65 -13.42 -23.20
CA ASN A 53 6.98 -13.26 -22.62
C ASN A 53 7.04 -13.90 -21.22
N LYS A 54 8.19 -14.45 -20.85
CA LYS A 54 8.43 -14.89 -19.48
C LYS A 54 8.56 -13.65 -18.58
N PRO A 55 7.78 -13.53 -17.49
CA PRO A 55 7.90 -12.38 -16.58
C PRO A 55 9.31 -12.29 -16.00
N MET A 56 9.84 -11.08 -15.92
CA MET A 56 11.05 -10.81 -15.16
C MET A 56 10.75 -10.97 -13.67
N LYS A 57 11.61 -11.68 -12.95
CA LYS A 57 11.57 -11.75 -11.49
C LYS A 57 12.81 -11.04 -10.95
N LEU A 58 12.58 -9.99 -10.18
CA LEU A 58 13.62 -9.18 -9.59
C LEU A 58 13.31 -9.01 -8.11
N GLU A 59 14.35 -9.11 -7.28
CA GLU A 59 14.33 -8.76 -5.87
C GLU A 59 15.48 -7.79 -5.66
N VAL A 60 15.17 -6.58 -5.23
CA VAL A 60 16.13 -5.48 -5.15
C VAL A 60 15.88 -4.66 -3.89
N PRO A 61 16.93 -4.15 -3.23
CA PRO A 61 16.78 -3.12 -2.22
C PRO A 61 16.07 -1.89 -2.78
N LEU A 62 15.21 -1.27 -1.96
CA LEU A 62 14.44 -0.07 -2.31
C LEU A 62 15.29 1.04 -2.96
N ASP A 63 16.50 1.28 -2.45
CA ASP A 63 17.37 2.37 -2.92
C ASP A 63 18.18 2.02 -4.18
N SER A 64 18.11 0.76 -4.64
CA SER A 64 18.92 0.27 -5.78
C SER A 64 18.24 0.43 -7.14
N MET A 65 16.96 0.82 -7.17
CA MET A 65 16.20 1.02 -8.40
C MET A 65 15.27 2.22 -8.25
N ALA A 66 15.14 3.03 -9.30
CA ALA A 66 14.12 4.06 -9.34
C ALA A 66 12.77 3.41 -9.73
N PHE A 67 11.83 3.34 -8.79
CA PHE A 67 10.47 2.84 -9.03
C PHE A 67 9.55 3.90 -9.66
N GLY A 68 10.10 5.05 -10.04
CA GLY A 68 9.37 6.24 -10.46
C GLY A 68 9.19 7.22 -9.29
N THR A 69 8.91 8.49 -9.62
CA THR A 69 8.90 9.58 -8.63
C THR A 69 7.88 9.36 -7.51
N VAL A 70 6.68 8.87 -7.84
CA VAL A 70 5.59 8.70 -6.88
C VAL A 70 5.92 7.61 -5.85
N PHE A 71 6.33 6.42 -6.31
CA PHE A 71 6.70 5.34 -5.40
C PHE A 71 7.85 5.72 -4.48
N ASN A 72 8.89 6.38 -5.01
CA ASN A 72 10.01 6.83 -4.19
C ASN A 72 9.56 7.82 -3.08
N GLN A 73 8.65 8.75 -3.39
CA GLN A 73 8.10 9.68 -2.40
C GLN A 73 7.29 8.95 -1.32
N ASP A 74 6.46 7.96 -1.70
CA ASP A 74 5.71 7.16 -0.75
C ASP A 74 6.64 6.36 0.17
N PHE A 75 7.73 5.79 -0.35
CA PHE A 75 8.70 5.05 0.45
C PHE A 75 9.44 5.94 1.45
N ASP A 76 9.85 7.13 1.05
CA ASP A 76 10.51 8.08 1.95
C ASP A 76 9.57 8.58 3.04
N MET A 77 8.29 8.79 2.70
CA MET A 77 7.24 9.11 3.65
C MET A 77 7.06 7.99 4.67
N LEU A 78 6.90 6.73 4.24
CA LEU A 78 6.73 5.57 5.12
C LEU A 78 7.88 5.44 6.13
N ARG A 79 9.13 5.61 5.67
CA ARG A 79 10.32 5.56 6.54
C ARG A 79 10.27 6.63 7.63
N THR A 80 9.81 7.83 7.28
CA THR A 80 9.69 8.94 8.24
C THR A 80 8.49 8.76 9.17
N ALA A 81 7.37 8.26 8.67
CA ALA A 81 6.18 7.95 9.46
C ALA A 81 6.51 6.89 10.53
N GLN A 82 7.14 5.77 10.15
CA GLN A 82 7.52 4.71 11.08
C GLN A 82 8.43 5.22 12.21
N ARG A 83 9.42 6.06 11.88
CA ARG A 83 10.28 6.73 12.88
C ARG A 83 9.48 7.65 13.82
N GLY A 84 8.44 8.29 13.31
CA GLY A 84 7.52 9.11 14.08
C GLY A 84 6.68 8.29 15.06
N LEU A 85 6.20 7.11 14.64
CA LEU A 85 5.42 6.19 15.47
C LEU A 85 6.21 5.68 16.69
N HIS A 86 7.53 5.61 16.61
CA HIS A 86 8.41 5.24 17.72
C HIS A 86 8.70 6.37 18.72
N GLN A 87 8.23 7.60 18.48
CA GLN A 87 8.51 8.71 19.41
C GLN A 87 7.80 8.48 20.76
N PRO A 88 8.48 8.66 21.91
CA PRO A 88 7.86 8.39 23.23
C PRO A 88 6.60 9.19 23.54
N GLY A 89 6.43 10.36 22.90
CA GLY A 89 5.25 11.21 23.06
C GLY A 89 4.11 10.92 22.09
N PHE A 90 4.29 9.99 21.15
CA PHE A 90 3.25 9.62 20.20
C PHE A 90 2.30 8.61 20.85
N SER A 91 1.03 8.97 20.96
CA SER A 91 0.00 8.12 21.57
C SER A 91 -1.25 7.96 20.73
N ARG A 92 -1.55 8.91 19.83
CA ARG A 92 -2.79 8.97 19.06
C ARG A 92 -2.55 9.61 17.69
N ILE A 93 -3.36 9.21 16.71
CA ILE A 93 -3.47 9.83 15.39
C ILE A 93 -4.92 10.27 15.17
N THR A 94 -5.12 11.48 14.67
CA THR A 94 -6.43 11.98 14.25
C THR A 94 -6.50 11.93 12.73
N LEU A 95 -7.54 11.30 12.19
CA LEU A 95 -7.77 11.17 10.76
C LEU A 95 -8.89 12.13 10.32
N SER A 96 -8.70 12.76 9.18
CA SER A 96 -9.70 13.60 8.53
C SER A 96 -10.68 12.79 7.68
N GLN A 97 -11.74 13.43 7.19
CA GLN A 97 -12.72 12.78 6.30
C GLN A 97 -12.10 12.31 4.97
N GLU A 98 -11.09 13.01 4.47
CA GLU A 98 -10.33 12.63 3.27
C GLU A 98 -9.54 11.31 3.47
N GLU A 99 -9.32 10.92 4.73
CA GLU A 99 -8.60 9.70 5.13
C GLU A 99 -9.54 8.56 5.52
N SER A 100 -10.83 8.67 5.20
CA SER A 100 -11.85 7.66 5.50
C SER A 100 -11.50 6.23 5.04
N ARG A 101 -10.75 6.09 3.94
CA ARG A 101 -10.25 4.78 3.47
C ARG A 101 -9.20 4.17 4.40
N ILE A 102 -8.36 5.00 5.02
CA ILE A 102 -7.39 4.57 6.03
C ILE A 102 -8.14 4.11 7.28
N LEU A 103 -9.09 4.93 7.76
CA LEU A 103 -9.95 4.60 8.90
C LEU A 103 -10.67 3.26 8.68
N ASN A 104 -11.32 3.09 7.53
CA ASN A 104 -12.04 1.86 7.21
C ASN A 104 -11.12 0.63 7.18
N ASN A 105 -9.89 0.78 6.69
CA ASN A 105 -8.91 -0.32 6.69
C ASN A 105 -8.47 -0.69 8.11
N GLN A 106 -8.27 0.30 8.99
CA GLN A 106 -7.94 0.04 10.41
C GLN A 106 -9.11 -0.63 11.14
N LEU A 107 -10.34 -0.16 10.96
CA LEU A 107 -11.53 -0.79 11.53
C LEU A 107 -11.72 -2.23 11.03
N ALA A 108 -11.38 -2.51 9.76
CA ALA A 108 -11.39 -3.87 9.23
C ALA A 108 -10.31 -4.76 9.88
N LEU A 109 -9.13 -4.20 10.13
CA LEU A 109 -8.04 -4.89 10.83
C LEU A 109 -8.40 -5.21 12.27
N GLU A 110 -8.95 -4.25 13.02
CA GLU A 110 -9.40 -4.46 14.40
C GLU A 110 -10.44 -5.58 14.47
N ARG A 111 -11.46 -5.53 13.60
CA ARG A 111 -12.47 -6.59 13.49
C ARG A 111 -11.87 -7.94 13.17
N TYR A 112 -10.90 -8.00 12.25
CA TYR A 112 -10.23 -9.24 11.88
C TYR A 112 -9.42 -9.82 13.05
N LEU A 113 -8.76 -8.98 13.84
CA LEU A 113 -7.98 -9.38 15.01
C LEU A 113 -8.84 -9.67 16.24
N GLY A 114 -10.14 -9.38 16.18
CA GLY A 114 -11.07 -9.56 17.31
C GLY A 114 -10.80 -8.59 18.47
N ILE A 115 -10.07 -7.51 18.22
CA ILE A 115 -9.94 -6.41 19.17
C ILE A 115 -11.17 -5.51 19.00
N SER A 116 -11.89 -5.24 20.09
CA SER A 116 -12.95 -4.20 20.08
C SER A 116 -12.33 -2.89 19.58
N PRO A 117 -13.08 -2.00 18.88
CA PRO A 117 -12.51 -0.75 18.38
C PRO A 117 -11.82 -0.06 19.54
N SER A 118 -10.48 -0.05 19.53
CA SER A 118 -9.79 0.05 20.81
C SER A 118 -9.63 1.51 21.22
N GLU A 119 -9.71 2.45 20.28
CA GLU A 119 -9.57 3.89 20.53
C GLU A 119 -9.75 4.77 19.27
N ILE A 120 -10.14 4.23 18.10
CA ILE A 120 -10.19 5.03 16.86
C ILE A 120 -11.48 5.84 16.79
N GLU A 121 -11.43 7.05 17.35
CA GLU A 121 -12.43 8.10 17.16
C GLU A 121 -12.13 8.84 15.85
N GLY A 122 -12.91 8.56 14.81
CA GLY A 122 -13.03 9.43 13.65
C GLY A 122 -14.33 10.22 13.73
N ASP A 123 -14.37 11.42 13.14
CA ASP A 123 -15.65 12.10 12.86
C ASP A 123 -16.43 11.24 11.87
N LEU A 124 -17.19 10.28 12.39
CA LEU A 124 -18.18 9.55 11.61
C LEU A 124 -19.29 10.55 11.26
N PRO A 125 -19.74 10.60 9.98
CA PRO A 125 -20.89 11.41 9.60
C PRO A 125 -22.17 10.99 10.33
#